data_AF-A0A0Q6SIA7-F1
#
_entry.id   AF-A0A0Q6SIA7-F1
#
_cell.length_a   1.000
_cell.length_b   1.000
_cell.length_c   1.000
_cell.angle_alpha   90.00
_cell.angle_beta   90.00
_cell.angle_gamma   90.00
#
_symmetry.space_group_name_H-M   'P 1'
#
loop_
_entity.id
_entity.type
_entity.pdbx_description
1 polymer ?
#
loop_
_entity_poly.entity_id
_entity_poly.type
_entity_poly.pdbx_seq_one_letter_code
_entity_poly.pdbx_strand_id
1 'polypeptide(L)' 'MGAENAAVAMAAILERAGHINSAGGYLRDLTSRTRRGEFSLGPMLLALLKVNSEGAMRA' A
#
# COMPACT_ATOMS: atom_id res chain seq x y z
N MET A 1 5.84 12.68 2.58
CA MET A 1 6.29 11.28 2.50
C MET A 1 7.60 11.34 1.77
N GLY A 2 8.66 10.78 2.36
CA GLY A 2 9.97 10.75 1.71
C GLY A 2 9.97 9.79 0.53
N ALA A 3 11.06 9.81 -0.25
CA ALA A 3 11.24 8.95 -1.41
C ALA A 3 11.14 7.45 -1.03
N GLU A 4 11.68 7.06 0.11
CA GLU A 4 11.62 5.69 0.64
C GLU A 4 10.16 5.24 0.85
N ASN A 5 9.37 6.05 1.55
CA ASN A 5 7.96 5.74 1.81
C ASN A 5 7.14 5.67 0.52
N ALA A 6 7.45 6.53 -0.46
CA ALA A 6 6.82 6.49 -1.77
C ALA A 6 7.18 5.19 -2.52
N ALA A 7 8.45 4.78 -2.51
CA ALA A 7 8.90 3.54 -3.14
C ALA A 7 8.22 2.30 -2.53
N VAL A 8 8.14 2.23 -1.19
CA VAL A 8 7.44 1.14 -0.48
C VAL A 8 5.96 1.13 -0.84
N ALA A 9 5.31 2.29 -0.89
CA ALA A 9 3.91 2.39 -1.28
C ALA A 9 3.68 1.90 -2.73
N MET A 10 4.57 2.25 -3.66
CA MET A 10 4.50 1.78 -5.05
C MET A 10 4.68 0.26 -5.15
N ALA A 11 5.63 -0.31 -4.41
CA ALA A 11 5.82 -1.76 -4.36
C ALA A 11 4.60 -2.49 -3.80
N ALA A 12 4.02 -1.99 -2.70
CA ALA A 12 2.82 -2.58 -2.11
C ALA A 12 1.58 -2.46 -3.01
N ILE A 13 1.49 -1.39 -3.81
CA ILE A 13 0.44 -1.21 -4.82
C ILE A 13 0.63 -2.23 -5.95
N LEU A 14 1.87 -2.42 -6.43
CA LEU A 14 2.18 -3.36 -7.49
C LEU A 14 1.84 -4.81 -7.08
N GLU A 15 2.28 -5.23 -5.89
CA GLU A 15 2.01 -6.58 -5.36
C GLU A 15 0.49 -6.85 -5.27
N ARG A 16 -0.29 -5.81 -4.98
CA ARG A 16 -1.75 -5.88 -4.83
C ARG A 16 -2.48 -5.33 -6.05
N ALA A 17 -1.85 -5.20 -7.21
CA ALA A 17 -2.42 -4.50 -8.36
C ALA A 17 -3.77 -5.10 -8.80
N GLY A 18 -3.91 -6.43 -8.75
CA GLY A 18 -5.18 -7.11 -9.05
C GLY A 18 -6.33 -6.80 -8.08
N HIS A 19 -6.04 -6.23 -6.91
CA HIS A 19 -7.03 -5.83 -5.90
C HIS A 19 -7.20 -4.30 -5.81
N ILE A 20 -6.50 -3.52 -6.64
CA ILE A 20 -6.53 -2.06 -6.63
C ILE A 20 -7.25 -1.57 -7.89
N ASN A 21 -8.47 -1.04 -7.70
CA ASN A 21 -9.28 -0.55 -8.81
C ASN A 21 -8.75 0.77 -9.41
N SER A 22 -8.05 1.59 -8.63
CA SER A 22 -7.52 2.89 -9.07
C SER A 22 -6.21 3.23 -8.36
N ALA A 23 -5.09 2.92 -8.99
CA ALA A 23 -3.76 3.24 -8.47
C ALA A 23 -3.57 4.75 -8.28
N GLY A 24 -4.03 5.56 -9.24
CA GLY A 24 -3.92 7.02 -9.17
C GLY A 24 -4.78 7.64 -8.05
N GLY A 25 -6.00 7.13 -7.82
CA GLY A 25 -6.85 7.56 -6.72
C GLY A 25 -6.24 7.21 -5.36
N TYR A 26 -5.69 6.01 -5.25
CA TYR A 26 -5.02 5.54 -4.04
C TYR A 26 -3.77 6.36 -3.70
N LEU A 27 -2.92 6.67 -4.69
CA LEU A 27 -1.75 7.55 -4.49
C LEU A 27 -2.14 8.98 -4.07
N ARG A 28 -3.23 9.52 -4.62
CA ARG A 28 -3.75 10.82 -4.21
C ARG A 28 -4.23 10.82 -2.76
N ASP A 29 -4.89 9.75 -2.33
CA ASP A 29 -5.28 9.56 -0.93
C ASP A 29 -4.05 9.46 0.00
N LEU A 30 -3.04 8.65 -0.36
CA LEU A 30 -1.80 8.54 0.41
C LEU A 30 -1.06 9.87 0.55
N THR A 31 -1.02 10.65 -0.53
CA THR A 31 -0.44 12.00 -0.52
C THR A 31 -1.27 12.96 0.34
N SER A 32 -2.59 12.84 0.33
CA SER A 32 -3.49 13.63 1.18
C SER A 32 -3.28 13.31 2.67
N ARG A 33 -3.27 12.03 3.04
CA ARG A 33 -2.97 11.57 4.41
C ARG A 33 -1.60 12.03 4.88
N THR A 34 -0.61 12.00 3.99
CA THR A 34 0.73 12.49 4.26
C THR A 34 0.74 13.96 4.65
N ARG A 35 0.01 14.82 3.91
CA ARG A 35 -0.10 16.25 4.25
C ARG A 35 -0.78 16.50 5.59
N ARG A 36 -1.68 15.58 5.99
CA ARG A 36 -2.37 15.63 7.29
C ARG A 36 -1.56 15.02 8.45
N GLY A 37 -0.40 14.43 8.18
CA GLY A 37 0.39 13.71 9.18
C GLY A 37 -0.16 12.33 9.56
N GLU A 38 -1.08 11.80 8.77
CA GLU A 38 -1.81 10.55 9.04
C GLU A 38 -1.29 9.35 8.22
N PHE A 39 -0.28 9.59 7.40
CA PHE A 39 0.33 8.53 6.62
C PHE A 39 1.20 7.64 7.50
N SER A 40 0.99 6.32 7.40
CA SER A 40 1.85 5.30 7.98
C SER A 40 1.95 4.09 7.05
N LEU A 41 3.16 3.54 6.94
CA LEU A 41 3.41 2.31 6.19
C LEU A 41 2.95 1.06 6.94
N GLY A 42 2.83 1.11 8.28
CA GLY A 42 2.49 -0.06 9.09
C GLY A 42 1.20 -0.76 8.63
N PRO A 43 0.05 -0.06 8.54
CA PRO A 43 -1.19 -0.65 8.04
C PRO A 43 -1.10 -1.18 6.60
N MET A 44 -0.31 -0.51 5.75
CA MET A 44 -0.11 -0.92 4.35
C MET A 44 0.66 -2.23 4.25
N LEU A 45 1.73 -2.38 5.03
CA LEU A 45 2.54 -3.60 5.09
C LEU A 45 1.77 -4.76 5.75
N LEU A 46 0.98 -4.48 6.78
CA LEU A 46 0.12 -5.50 7.41
C LEU A 46 -0.93 -6.04 6.43
N ALA A 47 -1.54 -5.16 5.62
CA ALA A 47 -2.48 -5.58 4.58
C ALA A 47 -1.79 -6.45 3.52
N LEU A 48 -0.53 -6.13 3.17
CA LEU A 48 0.28 -6.92 2.24
C LEU A 48 0.58 -8.32 2.80
N LEU A 49 1.06 -8.39 4.05
CA LEU A 49 1.36 -9.65 4.73
C LEU A 49 0.13 -10.53 4.83
N LYS A 50 -1.04 -9.97 5.17
CA LYS A 50 -2.29 -10.73 5.26
C LYS A 50 -2.66 -11.38 3.92
N VAL A 51 -2.60 -10.62 2.83
CA VAL A 51 -2.90 -11.16 1.49
C VAL A 51 -1.92 -12.26 1.10
N ASN A 52 -0.62 -12.08 1.40
CA ASN A 52 0.38 -13.09 1.07
C ASN A 52 0.27 -14.35 1.95
N SER A 53 -0.04 -14.20 3.25
CA SER A 53 -0.29 -15.34 4.14
C SER A 53 -1.55 -16.12 3.76
N GLU A 54 -2.61 -15.44 3.33
CA GLU A 54 -3.81 -16.09 2.79
C GLU A 54 -3.52 -16.82 1.47
N GLY A 55 -2.69 -16.24 0.59
CA GLY A 55 -2.21 -16.89 -0.63
C GLY A 55 -1.35 -18.13 -0.36
N ALA A 56 -0.44 -18.05 0.62
CA ALA A 56 0.43 -19.17 1.02
C ALA A 56 -0.34 -20.33 1.69
N MET A 57 -1.42 -20.05 2.42
CA MET A 57 -2.29 -21.10 2.99
C MET A 57 -3.22 -21.75 1.94
N ARG A 58 -3.42 -21.09 0.78
CA ARG A 58 -4.30 -21.55 -0.31
C ARG A 58 -3.57 -22.31 -1.42
N ALA A 59 -2.23 -22.33 -1.41
CA ALA A 59 -1.36 -23.05 -2.35
C ALA A 59 -0.92 -24.40 -1.80
#